data_AF-A0AA37QV48-F1
#
_entry.id   AF-A0AA37QV48-F1
#
_cell.length_a   1.000
_cell.length_b   1.000
_cell.length_c   1.000
_cell.angle_alpha   90.00
_cell.angle_beta   90.00
_cell.angle_gamma   90.00
#
_symmetry.space_group_name_H-M   'P 1'
#
loop_
_entity.id
_entity.type
_entity.pdbx_description
1 polymer ?
#
loop_
_entity_poly.entity_id
_entity_poly.type
_entity_poly.pdbx_seq_one_letter_code
_entity_poly.pdbx_strand_id
1 'polypeptide(L)'
;MAGAHRNLQVRVGFASETGKRPNNEDYVGARLGLQGATDRDIVAAVADGVGGHKGGREAAELAVRGFIDAYDSLPETAGVRSRAARALEAINSWIHAQGRVDPALHGMSCAFSAVVLSRRTCHVVHVGDTRVYRLSEGRLERLTTDHVAGRADLAHILNRGIGFEQFARFDYTTIGMRQHDRFLICSDGIHGILPDSRLQEILAERTPPEDSARGIVAAALAAGSNDNSTALVLDVVDLPPADRDELTGSISSLPIGELPSPGDVIDGFQLGDILSDGRYSRLFKAIDAGQGDREVVLKFPHPRIASEGSFRLAFIREAWVAARVRSIWIGEIIELPLERQTRLYSAMPFYAGETLEQRLNRPPRLSLAEGTAIATKLVRAVVALHRAGIIHRDIKPDNVILLENGGLRLIDLGVARVPRFEDFPAEDIPGTPSYMAPELFAGKPGDEASDLFALGVTVYRMFTRSYPFGEIEPFSRPRFGKPVPISRYRPELPAWLDAVIGKALNVDPAQRYADAIEFAHELENGASWAGPAIARRRSLHDRNPLLFWRMLCALQFIIIVILASMLTRH
;
A
#
# COMPACT_ATOMS: atom_id res chain seq x y z
N MET A 1 -11.85 15.85 7.77
CA MET A 1 -11.01 16.46 6.72
C MET A 1 -10.61 15.37 5.75
N ALA A 2 -10.94 15.57 4.48
CA ALA A 2 -10.80 14.59 3.41
C ALA A 2 -9.36 14.07 3.30
N GLY A 3 -9.21 12.76 3.11
CA GLY A 3 -7.93 12.14 2.82
C GLY A 3 -7.39 12.71 1.52
N ALA A 4 -6.35 13.54 1.62
CA ALA A 4 -5.62 13.99 0.46
C ALA A 4 -4.92 12.76 -0.14
N HIS A 5 -5.43 12.29 -1.28
CA HIS A 5 -4.66 11.45 -2.19
C HIS A 5 -3.36 12.19 -2.48
N ARG A 6 -2.25 11.77 -1.86
CA ARG A 6 -0.93 12.35 -2.13
C ARG A 6 -0.50 11.89 -3.52
N ASN A 7 -0.88 12.68 -4.52
CA ASN A 7 -0.41 12.54 -5.89
C ASN A 7 1.12 12.76 -5.94
N LEU A 8 1.77 12.27 -7.00
CA LEU A 8 3.16 12.62 -7.30
C LEU A 8 3.33 14.15 -7.28
N GLN A 9 4.17 14.66 -6.38
CA GLN A 9 4.46 16.09 -6.28
C GLN A 9 5.89 16.36 -6.75
N VAL A 10 6.02 17.16 -7.79
CA VAL A 10 7.31 17.53 -8.36
C VAL A 10 7.34 19.04 -8.56
N ARG A 11 8.50 19.66 -8.27
CA ARG A 11 8.79 21.04 -8.66
C ARG A 11 9.73 21.01 -9.86
N VAL A 12 9.51 21.89 -10.83
CA VAL A 12 10.35 22.01 -12.02
C VAL A 12 10.86 23.44 -12.14
N GLY A 13 12.06 23.59 -12.70
CA GLY A 13 12.61 24.87 -13.11
C GLY A 13 13.63 24.65 -14.21
N PHE A 14 13.80 25.64 -15.08
CA PHE A 14 14.74 25.55 -16.18
C PHE A 14 15.34 26.92 -16.49
N ALA A 15 16.49 26.91 -17.16
CA ALA A 15 17.16 28.09 -17.70
C ALA A 15 17.79 27.71 -19.04
N SER A 16 17.78 28.62 -20.00
CA SER A 16 18.33 28.40 -21.34
C SER A 16 18.87 29.73 -21.87
N GLU A 17 20.17 29.78 -22.15
CA GLU A 17 20.88 30.97 -22.58
C GLU A 17 21.64 30.75 -23.89
N THR A 18 21.73 31.78 -24.72
CA THR A 18 22.38 31.72 -26.05
C THR A 18 23.89 31.50 -25.99
N GLY A 19 24.53 31.84 -24.86
CA GLY A 19 25.99 31.90 -24.79
C GLY A 19 26.55 32.93 -25.77
N LYS A 20 27.60 32.56 -26.51
CA LYS A 20 28.20 33.41 -27.55
C LYS A 20 27.59 33.24 -28.94
N ARG A 21 26.62 32.33 -29.10
CA ARG A 21 25.90 32.13 -30.36
C ARG A 21 24.92 33.29 -30.60
N PRO A 22 24.61 33.62 -31.86
CA PRO A 22 23.64 34.67 -32.19
C PRO A 22 22.20 34.27 -31.86
N ASN A 23 21.89 32.96 -31.86
CA ASN A 23 20.56 32.41 -31.60
C ASN A 23 20.67 31.26 -30.59
N ASN A 24 19.56 30.97 -29.91
CA ASN A 24 19.42 29.81 -29.05
C ASN A 24 18.70 28.71 -29.82
N GLU A 25 19.42 27.66 -30.21
CA GLU A 25 18.91 26.48 -30.90
C GLU A 25 18.42 25.39 -29.93
N ASP A 26 18.66 25.53 -28.63
CA ASP A 26 18.11 24.66 -27.60
C ASP A 26 16.63 24.96 -27.33
N TYR A 27 15.87 23.93 -26.97
CA TYR A 27 14.52 24.08 -26.47
C TYR A 27 14.29 23.23 -25.22
N VAL A 28 13.50 23.76 -24.30
CA VAL A 28 13.18 23.11 -23.03
C VAL A 28 11.70 23.27 -22.72
N GLY A 29 11.10 22.20 -22.20
CA GLY A 29 9.68 22.19 -21.88
C GLY A 29 9.35 21.18 -20.79
N ALA A 30 8.36 21.52 -19.97
CA ALA A 30 7.80 20.61 -19.00
C ALA A 30 6.29 20.82 -18.89
N ARG A 31 5.58 19.72 -18.69
CA ARG A 31 4.15 19.71 -18.38
C ARG A 31 3.98 19.02 -17.03
N LEU A 32 3.48 19.78 -16.06
CA LEU A 32 3.08 19.29 -14.74
C LEU A 32 1.61 18.85 -14.82
N GLY A 33 1.21 17.82 -14.09
CA GLY A 33 -0.19 17.39 -14.05
C GLY A 33 -1.08 18.54 -13.58
N LEU A 34 -2.27 18.70 -14.17
CA LEU A 34 -3.23 19.72 -13.76
C LEU A 34 -3.59 19.56 -12.27
N GLN A 35 -3.59 20.65 -11.51
CA GLN A 35 -4.08 20.62 -10.13
C GLN A 35 -5.53 20.12 -10.11
N GLY A 36 -5.76 18.99 -9.45
CA GLY A 36 -7.08 18.35 -9.35
C GLY A 36 -7.34 17.20 -10.33
N ALA A 37 -6.48 17.00 -11.34
CA ALA A 37 -6.50 15.78 -12.14
C ALA A 37 -5.69 14.70 -11.39
N THR A 38 -6.39 13.70 -10.86
CA THR A 38 -5.78 12.50 -10.30
C THR A 38 -5.04 11.74 -11.41
N ASP A 39 -3.79 11.34 -11.16
CA ASP A 39 -3.03 10.30 -11.90
C ASP A 39 -2.29 10.60 -13.23
N ARG A 40 -2.16 11.85 -13.70
CA ARG A 40 -1.35 12.10 -14.92
C ARG A 40 0.16 12.22 -14.66
N ASP A 41 0.95 11.44 -15.41
CA ASP A 41 2.42 11.44 -15.43
C ASP A 41 3.00 12.82 -15.67
N ILE A 42 4.17 13.13 -15.11
CA ILE A 42 4.90 14.40 -15.33
C ILE A 42 5.91 14.22 -16.45
N VAL A 43 5.92 15.11 -17.44
CA VAL A 43 6.77 15.02 -18.63
C VAL A 43 7.64 16.25 -18.71
N ALA A 44 8.96 16.06 -18.86
CA ALA A 44 9.90 17.13 -19.11
C ALA A 44 10.91 16.70 -20.16
N ALA A 45 11.31 17.61 -21.05
CA ALA A 45 12.24 17.34 -22.12
C ALA A 45 13.12 18.54 -22.43
N VAL A 46 14.34 18.24 -22.90
CA VAL A 46 15.29 19.20 -23.48
C VAL A 46 15.71 18.65 -24.84
N ALA A 47 15.80 19.54 -25.82
CA ALA A 47 16.38 19.26 -27.11
C ALA A 47 17.43 20.30 -27.45
N ASP A 48 18.46 19.86 -28.15
CA ASP A 48 19.59 20.67 -28.62
C ASP A 48 19.65 20.55 -30.14
N GLY A 49 19.45 21.67 -30.83
CA GLY A 49 19.39 21.74 -32.28
C GLY A 49 20.77 21.67 -32.92
N VAL A 50 20.95 20.80 -33.91
CA VAL A 50 22.27 20.62 -34.52
C VAL A 50 22.62 21.83 -35.42
N GLY A 51 23.61 22.62 -34.98
CA GLY A 51 24.07 23.86 -35.60
C GLY A 51 24.83 23.65 -36.91
N GLY A 52 24.10 23.60 -38.02
CA GLY A 52 24.66 23.59 -39.39
C GLY A 52 23.70 24.09 -40.48
N HIS A 53 22.41 24.16 -40.17
CA HIS A 53 21.34 24.58 -41.08
C HIS A 53 20.31 25.44 -40.33
N LYS A 54 19.52 26.26 -41.04
CA LYS A 54 18.55 27.21 -40.47
C LYS A 54 17.35 26.55 -39.73
N GLY A 55 17.42 25.27 -39.40
CA GLY A 55 16.31 24.48 -38.82
C GLY A 55 16.60 23.82 -37.47
N GLY A 56 17.75 24.11 -36.83
CA GLY A 56 18.13 23.51 -35.54
C GLY A 56 17.14 23.88 -34.43
N ARG A 57 16.84 25.18 -34.30
CA ARG A 57 15.84 25.69 -33.35
C ARG A 57 14.45 25.08 -33.59
N GLU A 58 14.02 25.05 -34.84
CA GLU A 58 12.72 24.51 -35.23
C GLU A 58 12.63 23.01 -34.91
N ALA A 59 13.70 22.24 -35.17
CA ALA A 59 13.76 20.83 -34.80
C ALA A 59 13.65 20.63 -33.28
N ALA A 60 14.42 21.38 -32.49
CA ALA A 60 14.41 21.28 -31.04
C ALA A 60 13.03 21.64 -30.45
N GLU A 61 12.42 22.73 -30.92
CA GLU A 61 11.09 23.17 -30.48
C GLU A 61 10.01 22.14 -30.83
N LEU A 62 10.00 21.65 -32.07
CA LEU A 62 9.03 20.65 -32.52
C LEU A 62 9.22 19.31 -31.80
N ALA A 63 10.47 18.92 -31.52
CA ALA A 63 10.79 17.72 -30.75
C ALA A 63 10.18 17.78 -29.35
N VAL A 64 10.44 18.86 -28.60
CA VAL A 64 9.97 19.00 -27.22
C VAL A 64 8.46 19.19 -27.14
N ARG A 65 7.90 20.16 -27.87
CA ARG A 65 6.46 20.46 -27.80
C ARG A 65 5.65 19.30 -28.35
N GLY A 66 6.06 18.78 -29.51
CA GLY A 66 5.42 17.63 -30.14
C GLY A 66 5.45 16.40 -29.23
N PHE A 67 6.53 16.16 -28.49
CA PHE A 67 6.64 14.98 -27.61
C PHE A 67 5.68 15.08 -26.45
N ILE A 68 5.65 16.25 -25.79
CA ILE A 68 4.74 16.50 -24.66
C ILE A 68 3.28 16.36 -25.11
N ASP A 69 2.91 16.99 -26.22
CA ASP A 69 1.53 17.00 -26.71
C ASP A 69 1.10 15.61 -27.22
N ALA A 70 1.95 14.94 -28.00
CA ALA A 70 1.65 13.60 -28.50
C ALA A 70 1.55 12.58 -27.37
N TYR A 71 2.45 12.64 -26.38
CA TYR A 71 2.42 11.77 -25.21
C TYR A 71 1.11 11.91 -24.42
N ASP A 72 0.68 13.15 -24.18
CA ASP A 72 -0.52 13.46 -23.38
C ASP A 72 -1.83 13.13 -24.12
N SER A 73 -1.81 13.14 -25.46
CA SER A 73 -2.97 12.78 -26.28
C SER A 73 -3.25 11.27 -26.36
N LEU A 74 -2.26 10.43 -26.01
CA LEU A 74 -2.38 8.98 -26.12
C LEU A 74 -3.08 8.37 -24.88
N PRO A 75 -3.90 7.31 -25.05
CA PRO A 75 -4.58 6.66 -23.93
C PRO A 75 -3.61 6.10 -22.88
N GLU A 76 -3.90 6.32 -21.60
CA GLU A 76 -3.09 5.83 -20.46
C GLU A 76 -2.92 4.30 -20.47
N THR A 77 -3.91 3.56 -21.00
CA THR A 77 -3.89 2.09 -21.13
C THR A 77 -2.76 1.56 -22.02
N ALA A 78 -2.15 2.39 -22.87
CA ALA A 78 -1.02 1.99 -23.70
C ALA A 78 0.30 1.82 -22.92
N GLY A 79 0.36 2.30 -21.67
CA GLY A 79 1.58 2.29 -20.86
C GLY A 79 2.61 3.35 -21.28
N VAL A 80 3.52 3.71 -20.37
CA VAL A 80 4.45 4.84 -20.56
C VAL A 80 5.40 4.63 -21.74
N ARG A 81 6.02 3.44 -21.85
CA ARG A 81 6.97 3.12 -22.94
C ARG A 81 6.34 3.24 -24.31
N SER A 82 5.15 2.68 -24.50
CA SER A 82 4.44 2.69 -25.78
C SER A 82 4.05 4.10 -26.18
N ARG A 83 3.54 4.90 -25.22
CA ARG A 83 3.21 6.31 -25.46
C ARG A 83 4.43 7.13 -25.86
N ALA A 84 5.54 7.00 -25.13
CA ALA A 84 6.79 7.67 -25.45
C ALA A 84 7.33 7.26 -26.82
N ALA A 85 7.33 5.96 -27.15
CA ALA A 85 7.79 5.45 -28.44
C ALA A 85 6.97 6.02 -29.60
N ARG A 86 5.64 5.96 -29.49
CA ARG A 86 4.73 6.46 -30.53
C ARG A 86 4.82 7.97 -30.70
N ALA A 87 4.94 8.71 -29.60
CA ALA A 87 5.14 10.15 -29.63
C ALA A 87 6.43 10.49 -30.38
N LEU A 88 7.55 9.88 -30.00
CA LEU A 88 8.85 10.15 -30.59
C LEU A 88 8.93 9.75 -32.08
N GLU A 89 8.35 8.60 -32.44
CA GLU A 89 8.31 8.13 -33.83
C GLU A 89 7.49 9.06 -34.74
N ALA A 90 6.35 9.56 -34.25
CA ALA A 90 5.53 10.53 -34.97
C ALA A 90 6.29 11.83 -35.24
N ILE A 91 7.01 12.33 -34.24
CA ILE A 91 7.76 13.59 -34.36
C ILE A 91 8.99 13.42 -35.24
N ASN A 92 9.71 12.32 -35.10
CA ASN A 92 10.83 12.01 -35.98
C ASN A 92 10.39 11.94 -37.44
N SER A 93 9.27 11.26 -37.70
CA SER A 93 8.71 11.14 -39.06
C SER A 93 8.36 12.52 -39.63
N TRP A 94 7.76 13.39 -38.82
CA TRP A 94 7.44 14.77 -39.23
C TRP A 94 8.70 15.58 -39.52
N ILE A 95 9.68 15.59 -38.60
CA ILE A 95 10.92 16.37 -38.71
C ILE A 95 11.73 15.90 -39.92
N HIS A 96 11.87 14.58 -40.09
CA HIS A 96 12.56 13.98 -41.23
C HIS A 96 11.88 14.32 -42.57
N ALA A 97 10.53 14.31 -42.63
CA ALA A 97 9.80 14.66 -43.83
C ALA A 97 9.95 16.15 -44.17
N GLN A 98 9.79 17.04 -43.17
CA GLN A 98 9.86 18.48 -43.37
C GLN A 98 11.25 18.93 -43.85
N GLY A 99 12.31 18.38 -43.26
CA GLY A 99 13.69 18.69 -43.67
C GLY A 99 14.06 18.21 -45.08
N ARG A 100 13.20 17.43 -45.75
CA ARG A 100 13.38 17.03 -47.14
C ARG A 100 12.55 17.86 -48.11
N VAL A 101 11.46 18.46 -47.65
CA VAL A 101 10.52 19.22 -48.49
C VAL A 101 10.91 20.70 -48.52
N ASP A 102 11.27 21.27 -47.38
CA ASP A 102 11.61 22.69 -47.26
C ASP A 102 13.14 22.91 -47.38
N PRO A 103 13.63 23.57 -48.44
CA PRO A 103 15.05 23.88 -48.58
C PRO A 103 15.62 24.73 -47.44
N ALA A 104 14.78 25.52 -46.75
CA ALA A 104 15.20 26.33 -45.60
C ALA A 104 15.44 25.48 -44.34
N LEU A 105 14.79 24.32 -44.23
CA LEU A 105 14.89 23.41 -43.09
C LEU A 105 15.70 22.15 -43.42
N HIS A 106 16.49 22.20 -44.49
CA HIS A 106 17.25 21.05 -44.96
C HIS A 106 18.16 20.50 -43.86
N GLY A 107 18.02 19.20 -43.55
CA GLY A 107 18.83 18.54 -42.52
C GLY A 107 18.47 18.92 -41.08
N MET A 108 17.29 19.51 -40.83
CA MET A 108 16.81 19.81 -39.48
C MET A 108 16.87 18.58 -38.57
N SER A 109 17.59 18.70 -37.46
CA SER A 109 17.81 17.61 -36.52
C SER A 109 18.15 18.14 -35.14
N CYS A 110 17.93 17.31 -34.12
CA CYS A 110 18.27 17.65 -32.74
C CYS A 110 18.65 16.42 -31.92
N ALA A 111 19.49 16.61 -30.91
CA ALA A 111 19.55 15.73 -29.77
C ALA A 111 18.32 15.97 -28.88
N PHE A 112 17.85 14.93 -28.21
CA PHE A 112 16.61 14.94 -27.44
C PHE A 112 16.71 14.01 -26.24
N SER A 113 16.40 14.55 -25.06
CA SER A 113 16.22 13.78 -23.84
C SER A 113 14.94 14.18 -23.14
N ALA A 114 14.16 13.19 -22.72
CA ALA A 114 12.97 13.38 -21.92
C ALA A 114 12.95 12.46 -20.70
N VAL A 115 12.35 12.96 -19.63
CA VAL A 115 11.95 12.17 -18.48
C VAL A 115 10.44 12.20 -18.34
N VAL A 116 9.87 11.02 -18.12
CA VAL A 116 8.46 10.85 -17.77
C VAL A 116 8.41 10.25 -16.36
N LEU A 117 7.95 11.05 -15.40
CA LEU A 117 7.77 10.61 -14.02
C LEU A 117 6.34 10.09 -13.89
N SER A 118 6.22 8.77 -13.82
CA SER A 118 4.95 8.06 -13.69
C SER A 118 4.94 7.32 -12.37
N ARG A 119 3.96 7.60 -11.52
CA ARG A 119 3.86 7.00 -10.18
C ARG A 119 5.17 7.12 -9.37
N ARG A 120 5.93 6.03 -9.25
CA ARG A 120 7.21 5.94 -8.54
C ARG A 120 8.38 5.61 -9.46
N THR A 121 8.18 5.68 -10.77
CA THR A 121 9.17 5.32 -11.79
C THR A 121 9.49 6.55 -12.64
N CYS A 122 10.79 6.81 -12.84
CA CYS A 122 11.28 7.74 -13.84
C CYS A 122 11.60 6.95 -15.11
N HIS A 123 10.94 7.29 -16.20
CA HIS A 123 11.19 6.74 -17.53
C HIS A 123 12.02 7.73 -18.32
N VAL A 124 13.22 7.32 -18.75
CA VAL A 124 14.12 8.16 -19.54
C VAL A 124 14.03 7.73 -21.00
N VAL A 125 13.85 8.70 -21.89
CA VAL A 125 13.81 8.54 -23.34
C VAL A 125 14.92 9.42 -23.90
N HIS A 126 15.86 8.86 -24.65
CA HIS A 126 17.07 9.59 -25.02
C HIS A 126 17.56 9.26 -26.42
N VAL A 127 18.00 10.28 -27.15
CA VAL A 127 18.72 10.18 -28.41
C VAL A 127 19.63 11.40 -28.60
N GLY A 128 20.86 11.19 -29.07
CA GLY A 128 21.84 12.28 -29.24
C GLY A 128 22.75 12.43 -28.03
N ASP A 129 23.16 13.64 -27.70
CA ASP A 129 24.18 13.92 -26.68
C ASP A 129 23.70 14.75 -25.49
N THR A 130 22.48 15.30 -25.52
CA THR A 130 21.83 15.83 -24.29
C THR A 130 21.85 14.79 -23.16
N ARG A 131 22.15 15.20 -21.93
CA ARG A 131 22.34 14.26 -20.81
C ARG A 131 21.25 14.36 -19.76
N VAL A 132 20.89 13.21 -19.19
CA VAL A 132 20.04 13.12 -17.99
C VAL A 132 20.86 12.61 -16.81
N TYR A 133 20.76 13.29 -15.67
CA TYR A 133 21.37 12.89 -14.41
C TYR A 133 20.32 12.76 -13.31
N ARG A 134 20.61 11.92 -12.32
CA ARG A 134 19.87 11.80 -11.06
C ARG A 134 20.81 12.02 -9.89
N LEU A 135 20.46 12.95 -9.01
CA LEU A 135 21.05 13.09 -7.68
C LEU A 135 20.13 12.38 -6.67
N SER A 136 20.59 11.24 -6.15
CA SER A 136 19.92 10.47 -5.09
C SER A 136 20.89 10.27 -3.94
N GLU A 137 20.45 10.56 -2.70
CA GLU A 137 21.24 10.33 -1.48
C GLU A 137 22.66 10.94 -1.53
N GLY A 138 22.81 12.08 -2.22
CA GLY A 138 24.08 12.80 -2.35
C GLY A 138 25.01 12.30 -3.46
N ARG A 139 24.63 11.27 -4.22
CA ARG A 139 25.40 10.74 -5.37
C ARG A 139 24.75 11.14 -6.69
N LEU A 140 25.52 11.78 -7.57
CA LEU A 140 25.10 12.06 -8.95
C LEU A 140 25.38 10.85 -9.84
N GLU A 141 24.36 10.44 -10.60
CA GLU A 141 24.41 9.32 -11.52
C GLU A 141 23.94 9.77 -12.91
N ARG A 142 24.75 9.53 -13.94
CA ARG A 142 24.37 9.78 -15.34
C ARG A 142 23.49 8.62 -15.83
N LEU A 143 22.32 8.95 -16.37
CA LEU A 143 21.31 7.98 -16.82
C LEU A 143 21.31 7.72 -18.33
N THR A 144 22.00 8.57 -19.10
CA THR A 144 22.09 8.49 -20.57
C THR A 144 23.51 8.15 -21.04
N THR A 145 23.61 7.72 -22.30
CA THR A 145 24.88 7.47 -23.00
C THR A 145 24.87 8.21 -24.32
N ASP A 146 25.79 9.16 -24.48
CA ASP A 146 25.86 10.05 -25.63
C ASP A 146 26.01 9.27 -26.96
N HIS A 147 25.25 9.69 -27.99
CA HIS A 147 25.25 9.10 -29.32
C HIS A 147 26.14 9.90 -30.30
N VAL A 148 27.44 9.94 -30.02
CA VAL A 148 28.44 10.67 -30.81
C VAL A 148 29.39 9.73 -31.57
N ALA A 149 30.05 10.22 -32.63
CA ALA A 149 31.04 9.45 -33.37
C ALA A 149 32.28 9.15 -32.49
N GLY A 150 32.57 7.87 -32.26
CA GLY A 150 33.57 7.39 -31.27
C GLY A 150 35.05 7.64 -31.60
N ARG A 151 35.38 8.58 -32.50
CA ARG A 151 36.76 9.02 -32.73
C ARG A 151 36.98 10.38 -32.06
N ALA A 152 38.13 10.58 -31.43
CA ALA A 152 38.43 11.78 -30.64
C ALA A 152 38.34 13.10 -31.44
N ASP A 153 38.51 13.04 -32.76
CA ASP A 153 38.39 14.15 -33.71
C ASP A 153 36.95 14.44 -34.16
N LEU A 154 35.99 13.55 -33.86
CA LEU A 154 34.58 13.65 -34.28
C LEU A 154 33.60 13.56 -33.09
N ALA A 155 34.09 13.75 -31.87
CA ALA A 155 33.29 13.60 -30.64
C ALA A 155 32.09 14.58 -30.55
N HIS A 156 32.07 15.64 -31.36
CA HIS A 156 30.98 16.62 -31.46
C HIS A 156 29.96 16.29 -32.56
N ILE A 157 30.15 15.20 -33.31
CA ILE A 157 29.25 14.81 -34.39
C ILE A 157 28.31 13.71 -33.89
N LEU A 158 27.02 14.04 -33.86
CA LEU A 158 25.97 13.07 -33.53
C LEU A 158 25.90 11.95 -34.58
N ASN A 159 25.82 10.71 -34.11
CA ASN A 159 25.53 9.55 -34.93
C ASN A 159 24.05 9.11 -34.86
N ARG A 160 23.29 9.65 -33.90
CA ARG A 160 21.84 9.50 -33.76
C ARG A 160 21.23 10.82 -33.25
N GLY A 161 19.98 11.05 -33.61
CA GLY A 161 19.28 12.30 -33.38
C GLY A 161 17.90 12.21 -34.01
N ILE A 162 16.97 13.03 -33.52
CA ILE A 162 15.66 13.17 -34.14
C ILE A 162 15.82 13.90 -35.45
N GLY A 163 15.22 13.39 -36.53
CA GLY A 163 15.28 13.96 -37.87
C GLY A 163 16.37 13.40 -38.79
N PHE A 164 17.38 12.70 -38.25
CA PHE A 164 18.47 12.15 -39.08
C PHE A 164 18.02 10.99 -39.97
N GLU A 165 17.36 10.00 -39.39
CA GLU A 165 16.90 8.80 -40.08
C GLU A 165 15.38 8.75 -40.14
N GLN A 166 14.85 8.00 -41.12
CA GLN A 166 13.40 7.79 -41.25
C GLN A 166 12.78 7.17 -40.00
N PHE A 167 13.52 6.32 -39.29
CA PHE A 167 13.07 5.65 -38.06
C PHE A 167 13.96 6.09 -36.89
N ALA A 168 13.34 6.64 -35.84
CA ALA A 168 14.07 7.04 -34.64
C ALA A 168 14.54 5.82 -33.85
N ARG A 169 15.85 5.71 -33.62
CA ARG A 169 16.44 4.80 -32.64
C ARG A 169 16.74 5.58 -31.39
N PHE A 170 16.02 5.28 -30.32
CA PHE A 170 16.17 5.93 -29.03
C PHE A 170 16.44 4.90 -27.92
N ASP A 171 17.17 5.34 -26.91
CA ASP A 171 17.40 4.59 -25.70
C ASP A 171 16.23 4.81 -24.74
N TYR A 172 15.87 3.75 -24.02
CA TYR A 172 14.80 3.78 -23.03
C TYR A 172 15.26 3.05 -21.77
N THR A 173 15.27 3.75 -20.64
CA THR A 173 15.59 3.16 -19.33
C THR A 173 14.58 3.59 -18.28
N THR A 174 14.46 2.80 -17.23
CA THR A 174 13.50 3.01 -16.13
C THR A 174 14.19 2.89 -14.79
N ILE A 175 13.94 3.84 -13.90
CA ILE A 175 14.60 3.92 -12.60
C ILE A 175 13.54 4.21 -11.54
N GLY A 176 13.60 3.50 -10.40
CA GLY A 176 12.75 3.78 -9.25
C GLY A 176 13.12 5.13 -8.61
N MET A 177 12.11 5.95 -8.34
CA MET A 177 12.25 7.25 -7.69
C MET A 177 12.22 7.11 -6.17
N ARG A 178 13.03 7.92 -5.49
CA ARG A 178 12.94 8.18 -4.05
C ARG A 178 12.43 9.58 -3.81
N GLN A 179 11.82 9.78 -2.64
CA GLN A 179 11.49 11.12 -2.18
C GLN A 179 12.80 11.92 -2.08
N HIS A 180 12.76 13.17 -2.53
CA HIS A 180 13.91 14.09 -2.58
C HIS A 180 14.98 13.77 -3.63
N ASP A 181 14.72 12.82 -4.55
CA ASP A 181 15.51 12.69 -5.77
C ASP A 181 15.41 13.98 -6.60
N ARG A 182 16.53 14.35 -7.22
CA ARG A 182 16.61 15.51 -8.12
C ARG A 182 17.12 15.04 -9.48
N PHE A 183 16.40 15.39 -10.54
CA PHE A 183 16.78 15.08 -11.91
C PHE A 183 17.27 16.33 -12.62
N LEU A 184 18.32 16.21 -13.44
CA LEU A 184 18.83 17.26 -14.31
C LEU A 184 18.79 16.74 -15.75
N ILE A 185 18.25 17.52 -16.67
CA ILE A 185 18.44 17.37 -18.11
C ILE A 185 19.24 18.57 -18.62
N CYS A 186 20.31 18.34 -19.37
CA CYS A 186 21.15 19.44 -19.87
C CYS A 186 21.73 19.22 -21.27
N SER A 187 21.97 20.32 -22.00
CA SER A 187 22.68 20.35 -23.29
C SER A 187 24.20 20.31 -23.15
N ASP A 188 24.88 20.16 -24.28
CA ASP A 188 26.34 20.01 -24.35
C ASP A 188 27.10 21.29 -23.96
N GLY A 189 26.51 22.47 -24.14
CA GLY A 189 27.05 23.74 -23.65
C GLY A 189 27.21 23.78 -22.12
N ILE A 190 26.56 22.86 -21.39
CA ILE A 190 26.78 22.64 -19.97
C ILE A 190 27.77 21.50 -19.73
N HIS A 191 27.44 20.28 -20.14
CA HIS A 191 28.23 19.09 -19.77
C HIS A 191 29.53 18.92 -20.56
N GLY A 192 29.72 19.70 -21.63
CA GLY A 192 30.97 19.81 -22.37
C GLY A 192 32.02 20.68 -21.67
N ILE A 193 31.60 21.53 -20.72
CA ILE A 193 32.48 22.46 -20.01
C ILE A 193 32.52 22.18 -18.50
N LEU A 194 31.36 21.90 -17.88
CA LEU A 194 31.26 21.63 -16.46
C LEU A 194 31.49 20.14 -16.17
N PRO A 195 32.41 19.79 -15.25
CA PRO A 195 32.56 18.41 -14.80
C PRO A 195 31.36 17.97 -13.93
N ASP A 196 31.08 16.67 -13.92
CA ASP A 196 30.00 16.07 -13.12
C ASP A 196 30.10 16.41 -11.63
N SER A 197 31.32 16.57 -11.09
CA SER A 197 31.53 16.99 -9.70
C SER A 197 30.94 18.38 -9.43
N ARG A 198 31.07 19.32 -10.37
CA ARG A 198 30.52 20.66 -10.23
C ARG A 198 29.00 20.67 -10.35
N LEU A 199 28.45 19.84 -11.24
CA LEU A 199 26.99 19.63 -11.32
C LEU A 199 26.45 19.06 -10.02
N GLN A 200 27.14 18.08 -9.43
CA GLN A 200 26.76 17.48 -8.14
C GLN A 200 26.76 18.53 -7.02
N GLU A 201 27.80 19.37 -6.92
CA GLU A 201 27.88 20.44 -5.93
C GLU A 201 26.68 21.38 -6.01
N ILE A 202 26.37 21.92 -7.19
CA ILE A 202 25.26 22.87 -7.38
C ILE A 202 23.92 22.21 -7.07
N LEU A 203 23.71 20.97 -7.53
CA LEU A 203 22.47 20.24 -7.26
C LEU A 203 22.31 19.88 -5.77
N ALA A 204 23.42 19.62 -5.05
CA ALA A 204 23.43 19.28 -3.64
C ALA A 204 23.10 20.45 -2.70
N GLU A 205 23.25 21.71 -3.15
CA GLU A 205 22.83 22.90 -2.39
C GLU A 205 21.30 22.93 -2.13
N ARG A 206 20.52 22.15 -2.88
CA ARG A 206 19.06 22.03 -2.73
C ARG A 206 18.30 23.37 -2.77
N THR A 207 18.82 24.36 -3.52
CA THR A 207 18.06 25.57 -3.89
C THR A 207 16.84 25.20 -4.74
N PRO A 208 15.82 26.08 -4.86
CA PRO A 208 14.69 25.85 -5.76
C PRO A 208 15.15 25.44 -7.18
N PRO A 209 14.42 24.54 -7.88
CA PRO A 209 14.84 24.02 -9.18
C PRO A 209 15.22 25.09 -10.22
N GLU A 210 14.48 26.20 -10.25
CA GLU A 210 14.74 27.31 -11.17
C GLU A 210 16.07 28.02 -10.84
N ASP A 211 16.36 28.22 -9.55
CA ASP A 211 17.61 28.81 -9.11
C ASP A 211 18.80 27.86 -9.35
N SER A 212 18.61 26.55 -9.13
CA SER A 212 19.63 25.54 -9.48
C SER A 212 19.90 25.54 -10.99
N ALA A 213 18.86 25.57 -11.84
CA ALA A 213 19.02 25.62 -13.29
C ALA A 213 19.77 26.87 -13.75
N ARG A 214 19.39 28.06 -13.24
CA ARG A 214 20.12 29.32 -13.51
C ARG A 214 21.56 29.28 -13.01
N GLY A 215 21.80 28.70 -11.83
CA GLY A 215 23.13 28.52 -11.26
C GLY A 215 24.03 27.63 -12.13
N ILE A 216 23.50 26.54 -12.68
CA ILE A 216 24.22 25.65 -13.60
C ILE A 216 24.57 26.40 -14.89
N VAL A 217 23.60 27.08 -15.52
CA VAL A 217 23.84 27.84 -16.75
C VAL A 217 24.85 28.96 -16.52
N ALA A 218 24.72 29.73 -15.44
CA ALA A 218 25.65 30.79 -15.07
C ALA A 218 27.07 30.24 -14.83
N ALA A 219 27.20 29.07 -14.19
CA ALA A 219 28.48 28.41 -13.99
C ALA A 219 29.12 27.98 -15.32
N ALA A 220 28.34 27.46 -16.27
CA ALA A 220 28.83 27.06 -17.60
C ALA A 220 29.32 28.27 -18.41
N LEU A 221 28.57 29.37 -18.39
CA LEU A 221 28.97 30.63 -19.04
C LEU A 221 30.24 31.22 -18.41
N ALA A 222 30.33 31.21 -17.08
CA ALA A 222 31.52 31.69 -16.36
C ALA A 222 32.75 30.81 -16.64
N ALA A 223 32.56 29.51 -16.85
CA ALA A 223 33.61 28.56 -17.26
C ALA A 223 33.98 28.68 -18.75
N GLY A 224 33.33 29.57 -19.50
CA GLY A 224 33.70 29.89 -20.88
C GLY A 224 32.95 29.11 -21.95
N SER A 225 31.75 28.59 -21.65
CA SER A 225 30.90 27.96 -22.65
C SER A 225 30.64 28.90 -23.84
N ASN A 226 30.82 28.37 -25.04
CA ASN A 226 30.63 29.08 -26.30
C ASN A 226 29.37 28.64 -27.05
N ASP A 227 28.63 27.66 -26.52
CA ASP A 227 27.41 27.13 -27.12
C ASP A 227 26.15 27.48 -26.33
N ASN A 228 24.99 27.10 -26.85
CA ASN A 228 23.73 27.21 -26.13
C ASN A 228 23.78 26.37 -24.85
N SER A 229 23.34 26.95 -23.74
CA SER A 229 23.45 26.34 -22.41
C SER A 229 22.08 26.23 -21.78
N THR A 230 21.55 25.01 -21.72
CA THR A 230 20.19 24.73 -21.26
C THR A 230 20.18 23.68 -20.16
N ALA A 231 19.59 24.03 -19.01
CA ALA A 231 19.39 23.13 -17.87
C ALA A 231 17.91 23.08 -17.49
N LEU A 232 17.40 21.88 -17.24
CA LEU A 232 16.11 21.64 -16.60
C LEU A 232 16.31 20.79 -15.35
N VAL A 233 15.77 21.23 -14.23
CA VAL A 233 15.84 20.54 -12.94
C VAL A 233 14.45 20.15 -12.47
N LEU A 234 14.29 18.90 -12.02
CA LEU A 234 13.08 18.41 -11.36
C LEU A 234 13.39 17.93 -9.94
N ASP A 235 12.62 18.40 -8.96
CA ASP A 235 12.65 17.93 -7.57
C ASP A 235 11.45 17.04 -7.26
N VAL A 236 11.70 15.80 -6.88
CA VAL A 236 10.67 14.90 -6.33
C VAL A 236 10.37 15.29 -4.89
N VAL A 237 9.25 15.97 -4.66
CA VAL A 237 8.82 16.47 -3.34
C VAL A 237 8.12 15.38 -2.54
N ASP A 238 7.19 14.66 -3.17
CA ASP A 238 6.44 13.57 -2.56
C ASP A 238 6.09 12.52 -3.62
N LEU A 239 6.02 11.26 -3.21
CA LEU A 239 5.73 10.13 -4.08
C LEU A 239 4.37 9.52 -3.73
N PRO A 240 3.61 9.02 -4.73
CA PRO A 240 2.39 8.29 -4.44
C PRO A 240 2.71 6.98 -3.69
N PRO A 241 1.74 6.39 -2.98
CA PRO A 241 1.88 5.07 -2.37
C PRO A 241 2.28 4.05 -3.43
N ALA A 242 3.12 3.08 -3.06
CA ALA A 242 3.60 2.08 -4.00
C ALA A 242 2.45 1.25 -4.61
N ASP A 243 2.54 1.01 -5.92
CA ASP A 243 1.47 0.37 -6.71
C ASP A 243 1.70 -1.15 -6.85
N ARG A 244 0.59 -1.89 -7.04
CA ARG A 244 0.52 -3.36 -7.01
C ARG A 244 1.46 -4.01 -8.01
N ASP A 245 1.54 -3.54 -9.25
CA ASP A 245 2.24 -4.26 -10.32
C ASP A 245 3.77 -4.22 -10.15
N GLU A 246 4.30 -3.16 -9.53
CA GLU A 246 5.73 -3.00 -9.25
C GLU A 246 6.15 -3.82 -8.02
N LEU A 247 5.34 -3.82 -6.94
CA LEU A 247 5.52 -4.72 -5.80
C LEU A 247 5.35 -6.19 -6.22
N THR A 248 4.36 -6.50 -7.05
CA THR A 248 4.08 -7.88 -7.47
C THR A 248 5.19 -8.39 -8.38
N GLY A 249 5.67 -7.60 -9.36
CA GLY A 249 6.75 -8.02 -10.26
C GLY A 249 8.09 -8.29 -9.56
N SER A 250 8.48 -7.41 -8.64
CA SER A 250 9.73 -7.54 -7.89
C SER A 250 9.65 -8.61 -6.78
N ILE A 251 8.58 -8.64 -5.97
CA ILE A 251 8.40 -9.64 -4.90
C ILE A 251 8.11 -11.05 -5.47
N SER A 252 7.46 -11.14 -6.64
CA SER A 252 7.27 -12.42 -7.35
C SER A 252 8.56 -12.99 -7.96
N SER A 253 9.65 -12.22 -7.99
CA SER A 253 10.95 -12.71 -8.43
C SER A 253 11.86 -13.19 -7.28
N LEU A 254 11.60 -12.75 -6.03
CA LEU A 254 12.43 -13.10 -4.88
C LEU A 254 12.36 -14.60 -4.54
N PRO A 255 13.49 -15.29 -4.32
CA PRO A 255 13.46 -16.71 -3.97
C PRO A 255 12.89 -16.93 -2.57
N ILE A 256 12.12 -18.01 -2.39
CA ILE A 256 11.81 -18.55 -1.06
C ILE A 256 13.00 -19.43 -0.67
N GLY A 257 13.87 -18.92 0.19
CA GLY A 257 15.05 -19.63 0.68
C GLY A 257 14.74 -20.54 1.87
N GLU A 258 15.75 -21.29 2.33
CA GLU A 258 15.66 -22.03 3.60
C GLU A 258 15.35 -21.09 4.77
N LEU A 259 14.61 -21.62 5.77
CA LEU A 259 14.26 -20.85 6.95
C LEU A 259 15.53 -20.54 7.75
N PRO A 260 15.77 -19.27 8.11
CA PRO A 260 16.94 -18.90 8.90
C PRO A 260 16.82 -19.41 10.35
N SER A 261 17.93 -19.34 11.08
CA SER A 261 18.04 -19.68 12.50
C SER A 261 18.23 -18.42 13.37
N PRO A 262 17.89 -18.46 14.67
CA PRO A 262 18.27 -17.40 15.61
C PRO A 262 19.78 -17.12 15.57
N GLY A 263 20.15 -15.85 15.50
CA GLY A 263 21.54 -15.39 15.37
C GLY A 263 21.99 -15.11 13.94
N ASP A 264 21.26 -15.58 12.92
CA ASP A 264 21.59 -15.29 11.52
C ASP A 264 21.44 -13.80 11.19
N VAL A 265 22.19 -13.33 10.20
CA VAL A 265 22.05 -11.99 9.63
C VAL A 265 21.52 -12.09 8.20
N ILE A 266 20.34 -11.55 7.95
CA ILE A 266 19.68 -11.56 6.63
C ILE A 266 19.44 -10.11 6.20
N ASP A 267 20.03 -9.67 5.09
CA ASP A 267 19.81 -8.34 4.47
C ASP A 267 19.96 -7.16 5.46
N GLY A 268 20.90 -7.28 6.39
CA GLY A 268 21.17 -6.28 7.44
C GLY A 268 20.29 -6.40 8.69
N PHE A 269 19.39 -7.40 8.76
CA PHE A 269 18.64 -7.73 9.96
C PHE A 269 19.34 -8.82 10.77
N GLN A 270 19.62 -8.55 12.03
CA GLN A 270 20.12 -9.55 12.97
C GLN A 270 18.93 -10.27 13.62
N LEU A 271 18.78 -11.56 13.36
CA LEU A 271 17.68 -12.36 13.89
C LEU A 271 17.93 -12.75 15.34
N GLY A 272 16.93 -12.55 16.18
CA GLY A 272 16.87 -13.01 17.55
C GLY A 272 15.90 -14.17 17.71
N ASP A 273 15.04 -14.08 18.72
CA ASP A 273 14.13 -15.16 19.11
C ASP A 273 13.04 -15.44 18.06
N ILE A 274 12.66 -16.71 17.94
CA ILE A 274 11.47 -17.12 17.19
C ILE A 274 10.23 -16.73 18.00
N LEU A 275 9.40 -15.87 17.43
CA LEU A 275 8.13 -15.46 18.03
C LEU A 275 7.01 -16.46 17.75
N SER A 276 7.04 -17.08 16.56
CA SER A 276 6.05 -18.08 16.15
C SER A 276 6.60 -18.94 15.02
N ASP A 277 6.30 -20.24 15.05
CA ASP A 277 6.62 -21.19 13.98
C ASP A 277 5.33 -21.91 13.57
N GLY A 278 4.64 -21.33 12.59
CA GLY A 278 3.37 -21.84 12.10
C GLY A 278 3.54 -22.77 10.89
N ARG A 279 2.40 -23.31 10.40
CA ARG A 279 2.39 -24.17 9.21
C ARG A 279 2.93 -23.46 7.95
N TYR A 280 2.63 -22.17 7.79
CA TYR A 280 2.90 -21.41 6.57
C TYR A 280 4.12 -20.50 6.67
N SER A 281 4.42 -20.01 7.87
CA SER A 281 5.45 -19.00 8.07
C SER A 281 6.08 -19.08 9.45
N ARG A 282 7.32 -18.63 9.52
CA ARG A 282 8.07 -18.46 10.76
C ARG A 282 8.36 -16.98 11.01
N LEU A 283 8.12 -16.52 12.23
CA LEU A 283 8.31 -15.14 12.65
C LEU A 283 9.51 -15.05 13.59
N PHE A 284 10.39 -14.10 13.33
CA PHE A 284 11.55 -13.77 14.18
C PHE A 284 11.42 -12.36 14.71
N LYS A 285 11.77 -12.15 15.97
CA LYS A 285 12.18 -10.84 16.45
C LYS A 285 13.57 -10.56 15.88
N ALA A 286 13.81 -9.36 15.39
CA ALA A 286 15.09 -8.98 14.80
C ALA A 286 15.44 -7.51 15.07
N ILE A 287 16.69 -7.15 14.82
CA ILE A 287 17.19 -5.78 14.89
C ILE A 287 17.63 -5.36 13.49
N ASP A 288 17.14 -4.21 13.01
CA ASP A 288 17.62 -3.60 11.76
C ASP A 288 18.93 -2.83 12.01
N ALA A 289 20.06 -3.54 11.95
CA ALA A 289 21.38 -2.97 12.15
C ALA A 289 21.78 -1.96 11.06
N GLY A 290 21.10 -1.99 9.90
CA GLY A 290 21.31 -1.03 8.81
C GLY A 290 20.56 0.29 8.97
N GLN A 291 19.56 0.37 9.86
CA GLN A 291 18.72 1.56 10.06
C GLN A 291 18.53 1.93 11.54
N GLY A 292 19.65 2.05 12.27
CA GLY A 292 19.65 2.60 13.64
C GLY A 292 19.08 1.67 14.69
N ASP A 293 19.36 0.37 14.57
CA ASP A 293 19.09 -0.67 15.56
C ASP A 293 17.63 -0.76 16.04
N ARG A 294 16.69 -0.61 15.09
CA ARG A 294 15.26 -0.71 15.38
C ARG A 294 14.83 -2.16 15.57
N GLU A 295 14.01 -2.42 16.60
CA GLU A 295 13.37 -3.72 16.78
C GLU A 295 12.25 -3.93 15.74
N VAL A 296 12.33 -5.06 15.03
CA VAL A 296 11.40 -5.45 13.97
C VAL A 296 10.98 -6.90 14.14
N VAL A 297 9.94 -7.29 13.42
CA VAL A 297 9.55 -8.68 13.22
C VAL A 297 9.70 -9.02 11.75
N LEU A 298 10.39 -10.13 11.46
CA LEU A 298 10.51 -10.67 10.12
C LEU A 298 9.66 -11.94 9.99
N LYS A 299 8.80 -11.98 8.97
CA LYS A 299 7.96 -13.13 8.65
C LYS A 299 8.51 -13.80 7.38
N PHE A 300 8.98 -15.04 7.53
CA PHE A 300 9.50 -15.86 6.43
C PHE A 300 8.48 -16.93 6.04
N PRO A 301 8.18 -17.12 4.74
CA PRO A 301 7.38 -18.24 4.28
C PRO A 301 8.17 -19.56 4.40
N HIS A 302 7.48 -20.67 4.68
CA HIS A 302 8.12 -21.97 4.72
C HIS A 302 8.44 -22.47 3.28
N PRO A 303 9.63 -23.03 2.98
CA PRO A 303 9.92 -23.63 1.67
C PRO A 303 8.87 -24.62 1.13
N ARG A 304 8.20 -25.35 2.03
CA ARG A 304 7.17 -26.36 1.70
C ARG A 304 5.98 -25.78 0.94
N ILE A 305 5.72 -24.48 1.10
CA ILE A 305 4.57 -23.78 0.49
C ILE A 305 4.96 -23.03 -0.79
N ALA A 306 6.24 -23.06 -1.20
CA ALA A 306 6.72 -22.37 -2.41
C ALA A 306 6.13 -22.95 -3.70
N SER A 307 5.70 -24.23 -3.69
CA SER A 307 5.01 -24.88 -4.79
C SER A 307 3.51 -24.52 -4.89
N GLU A 308 2.95 -23.91 -3.86
CA GLU A 308 1.54 -23.52 -3.78
C GLU A 308 1.42 -22.02 -4.09
N GLY A 309 1.22 -21.67 -5.37
CA GLY A 309 1.21 -20.28 -5.85
C GLY A 309 0.25 -19.33 -5.10
N SER A 310 -0.81 -19.86 -4.48
CA SER A 310 -1.77 -19.11 -3.65
C SER A 310 -1.15 -18.47 -2.41
N PHE A 311 -0.17 -19.13 -1.76
CA PHE A 311 0.44 -18.61 -0.52
C PHE A 311 1.51 -17.56 -0.77
N ARG A 312 2.21 -17.65 -1.89
CA ARG A 312 3.12 -16.56 -2.32
C ARG A 312 2.34 -15.27 -2.54
N LEU A 313 1.17 -15.38 -3.17
CA LEU A 313 0.27 -14.25 -3.38
C LEU A 313 -0.28 -13.68 -2.07
N ALA A 314 -0.46 -14.51 -1.02
CA ALA A 314 -0.86 -14.04 0.30
C ALA A 314 0.18 -13.11 0.95
N PHE A 315 1.48 -13.44 0.84
CA PHE A 315 2.56 -12.57 1.33
C PHE A 315 2.64 -11.24 0.58
N ILE A 316 2.53 -11.27 -0.75
CA ILE A 316 2.50 -10.06 -1.59
C ILE A 316 1.29 -9.21 -1.21
N ARG A 317 0.14 -9.86 -1.00
CA ARG A 317 -1.10 -9.19 -0.61
C ARG A 317 -0.97 -8.51 0.75
N GLU A 318 -0.38 -9.17 1.73
CA GLU A 318 -0.13 -8.61 3.06
C GLU A 318 0.67 -7.31 2.97
N ALA A 319 1.82 -7.35 2.26
CA ALA A 319 2.68 -6.20 2.01
C ALA A 319 1.93 -5.05 1.33
N TRP A 320 1.15 -5.36 0.30
CA TRP A 320 0.38 -4.38 -0.46
C TRP A 320 -0.74 -3.73 0.36
N VAL A 321 -1.51 -4.52 1.13
CA VAL A 321 -2.60 -4.00 1.96
C VAL A 321 -2.06 -3.07 3.05
N ALA A 322 -1.00 -3.47 3.74
CA ALA A 322 -0.42 -2.66 4.81
C ALA A 322 0.21 -1.35 4.28
N ALA A 323 0.79 -1.35 3.07
CA ALA A 323 1.30 -0.13 2.45
C ALA A 323 0.19 0.90 2.16
N ARG A 324 -1.05 0.44 1.95
CA ARG A 324 -2.19 1.30 1.58
C ARG A 324 -3.00 1.81 2.76
N VAL A 325 -2.93 1.13 3.92
CA VAL A 325 -3.68 1.51 5.13
C VAL A 325 -2.74 1.99 6.21
N ARG A 326 -2.57 3.31 6.30
CA ARG A 326 -1.91 3.95 7.44
C ARG A 326 -2.95 4.32 8.48
N SER A 327 -3.03 3.54 9.56
CA SER A 327 -3.93 3.75 10.67
C SER A 327 -3.25 3.36 11.97
N ILE A 328 -3.43 4.16 13.03
CA ILE A 328 -2.93 3.84 14.36
C ILE A 328 -3.53 2.54 14.94
N TRP A 329 -4.51 1.93 14.28
CA TRP A 329 -5.15 0.70 14.73
C TRP A 329 -4.69 -0.54 13.95
N ILE A 330 -3.93 -0.36 12.87
CA ILE A 330 -3.49 -1.44 11.97
C ILE A 330 -1.98 -1.60 12.07
N GLY A 331 -1.51 -2.84 12.01
CA GLY A 331 -0.09 -3.14 11.90
C GLY A 331 0.49 -2.62 10.60
N GLU A 332 1.58 -1.85 10.71
CA GLU A 332 2.35 -1.37 9.57
C GLU A 332 3.31 -2.46 9.05
N ILE A 333 3.63 -2.37 7.77
CA ILE A 333 4.75 -3.10 7.14
C ILE A 333 5.84 -2.08 6.83
N ILE A 334 7.08 -2.44 7.12
CA ILE A 334 8.25 -1.64 6.84
C ILE A 334 8.56 -1.80 5.36
N GLU A 335 8.41 -0.72 4.60
CA GLU A 335 8.84 -0.67 3.20
C GLU A 335 10.37 -0.77 3.14
N LEU A 336 10.87 -1.80 2.48
CA LEU A 336 12.29 -2.01 2.25
C LEU A 336 12.67 -1.55 0.82
N PRO A 337 13.89 -1.03 0.61
CA PRO A 337 14.39 -0.78 -0.74
C PRO A 337 14.36 -2.05 -1.59
N LEU A 338 13.96 -1.94 -2.86
CA LEU A 338 13.81 -3.06 -3.80
C LEU A 338 15.05 -3.96 -3.87
N GLU A 339 16.26 -3.37 -3.82
CA GLU A 339 17.53 -4.08 -3.91
C GLU A 339 18.01 -4.68 -2.58
N ARG A 340 17.35 -4.35 -1.46
CA ARG A 340 17.76 -4.83 -0.13
C ARG A 340 17.38 -6.30 0.08
N GLN A 341 16.22 -6.73 -0.41
CA GLN A 341 15.72 -8.08 -0.17
C GLN A 341 16.40 -9.09 -1.11
N THR A 342 17.14 -10.05 -0.56
CA THR A 342 17.73 -11.16 -1.34
C THR A 342 16.81 -12.38 -1.42
N ARG A 343 15.77 -12.41 -0.59
CA ARG A 343 14.78 -13.50 -0.48
C ARG A 343 13.43 -12.94 -0.02
N LEU A 344 12.37 -13.74 -0.19
CA LEU A 344 11.02 -13.34 0.19
C LEU A 344 10.84 -13.34 1.73
N TYR A 345 10.60 -12.16 2.31
CA TYR A 345 10.08 -11.98 3.67
C TYR A 345 9.34 -10.64 3.78
N SER A 346 8.52 -10.49 4.82
CA SER A 346 7.97 -9.17 5.20
C SER A 346 8.58 -8.71 6.52
N ALA A 347 8.88 -7.41 6.60
CA ALA A 347 9.35 -6.75 7.80
C ALA A 347 8.23 -5.87 8.37
N MET A 348 8.02 -5.92 9.68
CA MET A 348 7.02 -5.10 10.38
C MET A 348 7.61 -4.57 11.69
N PRO A 349 7.12 -3.45 12.24
CA PRO A 349 7.57 -2.99 13.54
C PRO A 349 7.31 -4.03 14.62
N PHE A 350 8.24 -4.18 15.56
CA PHE A 350 7.97 -4.95 16.76
C PHE A 350 7.03 -4.17 17.67
N TYR A 351 5.87 -4.75 17.99
CA TYR A 351 4.89 -4.16 18.87
C TYR A 351 5.06 -4.72 20.29
N ALA A 352 5.62 -3.91 21.20
CA ALA A 352 5.72 -4.27 22.61
C ALA A 352 4.33 -4.40 23.24
N GLY A 353 4.01 -5.61 23.74
CA GLY A 353 2.69 -5.95 24.26
C GLY A 353 2.43 -7.45 24.28
N GLU A 354 1.15 -7.82 24.36
CA GLU A 354 0.69 -9.22 24.28
C GLU A 354 -0.46 -9.34 23.27
N THR A 355 -0.67 -10.53 22.70
CA THR A 355 -1.86 -10.77 21.87
C THR A 355 -3.11 -10.79 22.73
N LEU A 356 -4.26 -10.50 22.13
CA LEU A 356 -5.55 -10.60 22.82
C LEU A 356 -5.76 -12.05 23.28
N GLU A 357 -5.32 -13.06 22.51
CA GLU A 357 -5.41 -14.47 22.94
C GLU A 357 -4.62 -14.73 24.23
N GLN A 358 -3.39 -14.19 24.35
CA GLN A 358 -2.61 -14.27 25.58
C GLN A 358 -3.34 -13.60 26.76
N ARG A 359 -3.91 -12.42 26.53
CA ARG A 359 -4.72 -11.70 27.53
C ARG A 359 -5.96 -12.49 27.95
N LEU A 360 -6.61 -13.20 27.03
CA LEU A 360 -7.77 -14.04 27.32
C LEU A 360 -7.40 -15.28 28.14
N ASN A 361 -6.20 -15.83 27.97
CA ASN A 361 -5.75 -16.98 28.75
C ASN A 361 -5.32 -16.62 30.18
N ARG A 362 -4.94 -15.36 30.42
CA ARG A 362 -4.51 -14.87 31.74
C ARG A 362 -5.68 -14.50 32.67
N PRO A 363 -5.70 -14.91 33.95
CA PRO A 363 -6.64 -14.37 34.95
C PRO A 363 -6.18 -12.98 35.47
N PRO A 364 -7.10 -12.11 35.92
CA PRO A 364 -8.56 -12.28 35.92
C PRO A 364 -9.18 -12.11 34.52
N ARG A 365 -10.43 -12.57 34.38
CA ARG A 365 -11.25 -12.34 33.17
C ARG A 365 -11.41 -10.84 32.93
N LEU A 366 -11.57 -10.45 31.66
CA LEU A 366 -11.83 -9.06 31.28
C LEU A 366 -13.08 -8.54 32.02
N SER A 367 -12.97 -7.33 32.58
CA SER A 367 -14.14 -6.61 33.10
C SER A 367 -15.02 -6.13 31.94
N LEU A 368 -16.27 -5.76 32.22
CA LEU A 368 -17.14 -5.15 31.19
C LEU A 368 -16.47 -3.91 30.58
N ALA A 369 -15.95 -3.01 31.42
CA ALA A 369 -15.30 -1.78 30.97
C ALA A 369 -14.06 -2.03 30.12
N GLU A 370 -13.19 -2.95 30.54
CA GLU A 370 -11.98 -3.31 29.78
C GLU A 370 -12.32 -3.99 28.45
N GLY A 371 -13.26 -4.94 28.47
CA GLY A 371 -13.73 -5.64 27.28
C GLY A 371 -14.38 -4.69 26.27
N THR A 372 -15.25 -3.79 26.71
CA THR A 372 -15.86 -2.77 25.83
C THR A 372 -14.81 -1.83 25.26
N ALA A 373 -13.84 -1.37 26.07
CA ALA A 373 -12.77 -0.49 25.59
C ALA A 373 -11.89 -1.14 24.52
N ILE A 374 -11.55 -2.43 24.67
CA ILE A 374 -10.81 -3.19 23.65
C ILE A 374 -11.67 -3.39 22.40
N ALA A 375 -12.94 -3.78 22.57
CA ALA A 375 -13.87 -4.00 21.46
C ALA A 375 -14.07 -2.73 20.61
N THR A 376 -14.25 -1.57 21.25
CA THR A 376 -14.29 -0.26 20.56
C THR A 376 -13.05 -0.01 19.71
N LYS A 377 -11.86 -0.25 20.26
CA LYS A 377 -10.59 -0.04 19.52
C LYS A 377 -10.47 -1.00 18.34
N LEU A 378 -10.87 -2.26 18.53
CA LEU A 378 -10.86 -3.26 17.47
C LEU A 378 -11.86 -2.91 16.35
N VAL A 379 -13.05 -2.42 16.70
CA VAL A 379 -14.02 -1.90 15.71
C VAL A 379 -13.39 -0.77 14.90
N ARG A 380 -12.69 0.18 15.55
CA ARG A 380 -12.01 1.27 14.84
C ARG A 380 -10.94 0.77 13.87
N ALA A 381 -10.27 -0.33 14.20
CA ALA A 381 -9.35 -1.02 13.29
C ALA A 381 -10.08 -1.54 12.05
N VAL A 382 -11.17 -2.29 12.25
CA VAL A 382 -11.98 -2.88 11.16
C VAL A 382 -12.57 -1.79 10.26
N VAL A 383 -13.13 -0.72 10.85
CA VAL A 383 -13.66 0.43 10.10
C VAL A 383 -12.57 1.11 9.26
N ALA A 384 -11.33 1.19 9.77
CA ALA A 384 -10.23 1.77 9.01
C ALA A 384 -9.91 0.94 7.75
N LEU A 385 -10.00 -0.39 7.83
CA LEU A 385 -9.83 -1.29 6.68
C LEU A 385 -10.99 -1.16 5.69
N HIS A 386 -12.24 -1.22 6.18
CA HIS A 386 -13.45 -1.12 5.34
C HIS A 386 -13.51 0.21 4.57
N ARG A 387 -13.15 1.33 5.21
CA ARG A 387 -13.03 2.64 4.53
C ARG A 387 -11.98 2.66 3.42
N ALA A 388 -10.95 1.83 3.52
CA ALA A 388 -9.95 1.66 2.47
C ALA A 388 -10.36 0.61 1.42
N GLY A 389 -11.58 0.06 1.52
CA GLY A 389 -12.12 -0.97 0.63
C GLY A 389 -11.49 -2.35 0.85
N ILE A 390 -10.94 -2.60 2.04
CA ILE A 390 -10.24 -3.83 2.41
C ILE A 390 -11.06 -4.61 3.43
N ILE A 391 -11.28 -5.90 3.15
CA ILE A 391 -11.91 -6.88 4.05
C ILE A 391 -10.81 -7.73 4.68
N HIS A 392 -10.79 -7.91 6.01
CA HIS A 392 -9.71 -8.59 6.73
C HIS A 392 -9.76 -10.12 6.58
N ARG A 393 -10.96 -10.72 6.66
CA ARG A 393 -11.28 -12.17 6.57
C ARG A 393 -10.74 -13.11 7.66
N ASP A 394 -9.78 -12.69 8.49
CA ASP A 394 -9.31 -13.48 9.65
C ASP A 394 -9.21 -12.67 10.95
N ILE A 395 -10.30 -12.02 11.34
CA ILE A 395 -10.38 -11.29 12.62
C ILE A 395 -10.51 -12.30 13.77
N LYS A 396 -9.48 -12.38 14.62
CA LYS A 396 -9.43 -13.24 15.80
C LYS A 396 -8.46 -12.69 16.85
N PRO A 397 -8.52 -13.11 18.12
CA PRO A 397 -7.63 -12.64 19.18
C PRO A 397 -6.13 -12.79 18.92
N ASP A 398 -5.69 -13.83 18.19
CA ASP A 398 -4.28 -14.00 17.83
C ASP A 398 -3.74 -12.86 16.96
N ASN A 399 -4.62 -12.26 16.15
CA ASN A 399 -4.29 -11.20 15.20
C ASN A 399 -4.47 -9.80 15.81
N VAL A 400 -4.71 -9.69 17.12
CA VAL A 400 -4.88 -8.42 17.84
C VAL A 400 -3.81 -8.29 18.89
N ILE A 401 -2.93 -7.29 18.76
CA ILE A 401 -1.92 -6.97 19.78
C ILE A 401 -2.43 -5.83 20.66
N LEU A 402 -2.40 -6.07 21.97
CA LEU A 402 -2.61 -5.07 23.00
C LEU A 402 -1.26 -4.49 23.41
N LEU A 403 -1.07 -3.19 23.15
CA LEU A 403 0.19 -2.52 23.41
C LEU A 403 0.31 -2.13 24.89
N GLU A 404 1.55 -2.07 25.41
CA GLU A 404 1.81 -1.67 26.81
C GLU A 404 1.29 -0.27 27.15
N ASN A 405 1.25 0.64 26.17
CA ASN A 405 0.71 1.99 26.32
C ASN A 405 -0.83 2.05 26.28
N GLY A 406 -1.50 0.89 26.29
CA GLY A 406 -2.96 0.76 26.18
C GLY A 406 -3.50 0.91 24.75
N GLY A 407 -2.63 0.98 23.74
CA GLY A 407 -3.01 0.96 22.33
C GLY A 407 -3.42 -0.43 21.83
N LEU A 408 -3.85 -0.50 20.58
CA LEU A 408 -4.21 -1.75 19.89
C LEU A 408 -3.67 -1.73 18.46
N ARG A 409 -3.23 -2.89 17.98
CA ARG A 409 -2.87 -3.12 16.57
C ARG A 409 -3.54 -4.40 16.09
N LEU A 410 -4.32 -4.31 15.02
CA LEU A 410 -4.81 -5.46 14.26
C LEU A 410 -3.76 -5.80 13.18
N ILE A 411 -3.30 -7.04 13.16
CA ILE A 411 -2.19 -7.54 12.34
C ILE A 411 -2.65 -8.72 11.45
N ASP A 412 -1.74 -9.22 10.61
CA ASP A 412 -1.91 -10.37 9.72
C ASP A 412 -3.00 -10.20 8.65
N LEU A 413 -2.67 -9.39 7.63
CA LEU A 413 -3.51 -9.09 6.48
C LEU A 413 -3.28 -10.06 5.31
N GLY A 414 -2.59 -11.19 5.53
CA GLY A 414 -2.19 -12.13 4.48
C GLY A 414 -3.37 -12.73 3.71
N VAL A 415 -4.54 -12.77 4.35
CA VAL A 415 -5.78 -13.24 3.75
C VAL A 415 -6.78 -12.12 3.52
N ALA A 416 -6.40 -10.86 3.54
CA ALA A 416 -7.33 -9.77 3.26
C ALA A 416 -7.88 -9.82 1.81
N ARG A 417 -8.96 -9.08 1.52
CA ARG A 417 -9.60 -9.02 0.19
C ARG A 417 -9.93 -7.58 -0.20
N VAL A 418 -9.74 -7.22 -1.48
CA VAL A 418 -10.12 -5.91 -2.03
C VAL A 418 -11.06 -6.08 -3.23
N PRO A 419 -12.38 -5.92 -3.04
CA PRO A 419 -13.39 -6.30 -4.04
C PRO A 419 -13.26 -5.67 -5.42
N ARG A 420 -12.68 -4.46 -5.55
CA ARG A 420 -12.53 -3.73 -6.81
C ARG A 420 -11.31 -4.14 -7.66
N PHE A 421 -10.48 -5.05 -7.14
CA PHE A 421 -9.14 -5.33 -7.69
C PHE A 421 -8.81 -6.83 -7.84
N GLU A 422 -9.75 -7.77 -7.63
CA GLU A 422 -9.44 -9.21 -7.66
C GLU A 422 -9.84 -9.92 -8.97
N ASP A 423 -8.82 -10.42 -9.70
CA ASP A 423 -8.83 -11.60 -10.60
C ASP A 423 -8.10 -12.80 -9.91
N PHE A 424 -8.17 -12.91 -8.59
CA PHE A 424 -7.52 -14.00 -7.85
C PHE A 424 -8.46 -15.22 -7.73
N PRO A 425 -7.95 -16.46 -7.91
CA PRO A 425 -8.80 -17.65 -7.79
C PRO A 425 -9.39 -17.73 -6.38
N ALA A 426 -10.71 -17.85 -6.32
CA ALA A 426 -11.52 -17.95 -5.11
C ALA A 426 -11.39 -19.31 -4.40
N GLU A 427 -10.38 -20.11 -4.73
CA GLU A 427 -10.39 -21.56 -4.50
C GLU A 427 -10.05 -21.98 -3.06
N ASP A 428 -9.49 -21.10 -2.23
CA ASP A 428 -9.34 -21.34 -0.79
C ASP A 428 -10.13 -20.30 -0.02
N ILE A 429 -11.13 -20.74 0.76
CA ILE A 429 -11.80 -19.90 1.78
C ILE A 429 -10.80 -19.79 2.94
N PRO A 430 -10.05 -18.68 3.06
CA PRO A 430 -9.03 -18.57 4.08
C PRO A 430 -9.67 -18.05 5.37
N GLY A 431 -9.27 -18.61 6.52
CA GLY A 431 -9.73 -18.13 7.82
C GLY A 431 -9.78 -19.24 8.86
N THR A 432 -9.85 -18.84 10.12
CA THR A 432 -9.97 -19.78 11.24
C THR A 432 -11.43 -20.24 11.39
N PRO A 433 -11.79 -21.53 11.20
CA PRO A 433 -13.18 -21.96 11.03
C PRO A 433 -14.16 -21.50 12.10
N SER A 434 -13.76 -21.50 13.37
CA SER A 434 -14.62 -21.07 14.49
C SER A 434 -14.97 -19.57 14.50
N TYR A 435 -14.33 -18.75 13.66
CA TYR A 435 -14.62 -17.32 13.47
C TYR A 435 -15.30 -17.01 12.13
N MET A 436 -15.30 -17.96 11.20
CA MET A 436 -15.82 -17.73 9.84
C MET A 436 -17.34 -17.55 9.85
N ALA A 437 -17.81 -16.60 9.05
CA ALA A 437 -19.22 -16.35 8.88
C ALA A 437 -19.93 -17.48 8.12
N PRO A 438 -21.21 -17.79 8.42
CA PRO A 438 -21.94 -18.90 7.80
C PRO A 438 -21.95 -18.88 6.27
N GLU A 439 -22.04 -17.70 5.67
CA GLU A 439 -22.04 -17.51 4.22
C GLU A 439 -20.73 -17.92 3.53
N LEU A 440 -19.59 -17.86 4.24
CA LEU A 440 -18.30 -18.29 3.71
C LEU A 440 -18.29 -19.81 3.50
N PHE A 441 -18.87 -20.59 4.42
CA PHE A 441 -19.04 -22.04 4.26
C PHE A 441 -19.98 -22.42 3.11
N ALA A 442 -20.82 -21.49 2.64
CA ALA A 442 -21.66 -21.65 1.47
C ALA A 442 -20.96 -21.23 0.16
N GLY A 443 -19.67 -20.87 0.21
CA GLY A 443 -18.88 -20.45 -0.95
C GLY A 443 -19.12 -19.01 -1.39
N LYS A 444 -19.80 -18.18 -0.59
CA LYS A 444 -19.92 -16.74 -0.89
C LYS A 444 -18.59 -16.05 -0.56
N PRO A 445 -18.18 -15.05 -1.36
CA PRO A 445 -16.97 -14.29 -1.06
C PRO A 445 -17.16 -13.45 0.21
N GLY A 446 -16.09 -13.28 0.98
CA GLY A 446 -16.10 -12.42 2.16
C GLY A 446 -16.31 -10.94 1.83
N ASP A 447 -17.11 -10.29 2.65
CA ASP A 447 -17.48 -8.87 2.62
C ASP A 447 -17.42 -8.25 4.03
N GLU A 448 -17.83 -6.99 4.16
CA GLU A 448 -17.83 -6.27 5.44
C GLU A 448 -18.72 -6.96 6.50
N ALA A 449 -19.83 -7.58 6.07
CA ALA A 449 -20.73 -8.31 6.97
C ALA A 449 -20.09 -9.59 7.51
N SER A 450 -19.23 -10.25 6.73
CA SER A 450 -18.46 -11.41 7.18
C SER A 450 -17.38 -11.03 8.22
N ASP A 451 -16.71 -9.89 8.04
CA ASP A 451 -15.78 -9.34 9.04
C ASP A 451 -16.49 -8.94 10.33
N LEU A 452 -17.68 -8.34 10.22
CA LEU A 452 -18.52 -7.99 11.37
C LEU A 452 -18.90 -9.23 12.18
N PHE A 453 -19.19 -10.36 11.53
CA PHE A 453 -19.47 -11.61 12.22
C PHE A 453 -18.22 -12.11 12.97
N ALA A 454 -17.05 -12.16 12.33
CA ALA A 454 -15.80 -12.57 12.95
C ALA A 454 -15.41 -11.67 14.14
N LEU A 455 -15.66 -10.36 14.01
CA LEU A 455 -15.54 -9.38 15.08
C LEU A 455 -16.51 -9.70 16.23
N GLY A 456 -17.78 -10.03 15.94
CA GLY A 456 -18.75 -10.47 16.92
C GLY A 456 -18.30 -11.73 17.69
N VAL A 457 -17.73 -12.72 16.99
CA VAL A 457 -17.18 -13.93 17.61
C VAL A 457 -15.99 -13.58 18.51
N THR A 458 -15.12 -12.69 18.06
CA THR A 458 -13.96 -12.21 18.83
C THR A 458 -14.39 -11.51 20.12
N VAL A 459 -15.35 -10.57 20.04
CA VAL A 459 -15.89 -9.86 21.21
C VAL A 459 -16.64 -10.81 22.14
N TYR A 460 -17.37 -11.80 21.60
CA TYR A 460 -17.99 -12.85 22.40
C TYR A 460 -16.94 -13.62 23.23
N ARG A 461 -15.86 -14.06 22.60
CA ARG A 461 -14.77 -14.78 23.27
C ARG A 461 -14.09 -13.95 24.35
N MET A 462 -13.99 -12.63 24.17
CA MET A 462 -13.42 -11.75 25.19
C MET A 462 -14.14 -11.87 26.54
N PHE A 463 -15.46 -12.05 26.53
CA PHE A 463 -16.24 -12.18 27.74
C PHE A 463 -16.40 -13.63 28.21
N THR A 464 -16.49 -14.60 27.30
CA THR A 464 -16.85 -15.99 27.64
C THR A 464 -15.66 -16.95 27.66
N ARG A 465 -14.59 -16.65 26.91
CA ARG A 465 -13.50 -17.59 26.55
C ARG A 465 -14.00 -18.86 25.85
N SER A 466 -15.15 -18.79 25.20
CA SER A 466 -15.80 -19.91 24.50
C SER A 466 -16.32 -19.44 23.15
N TYR A 467 -16.54 -20.37 22.22
CA TYR A 467 -17.12 -20.04 20.92
C TYR A 467 -18.67 -20.00 20.99
N PRO A 468 -19.33 -19.07 20.30
CA PRO A 468 -20.79 -18.93 20.36
C PRO A 468 -21.54 -20.13 19.74
N PHE A 469 -20.91 -20.82 18.79
CA PHE A 469 -21.48 -21.99 18.09
C PHE A 469 -20.70 -23.29 18.35
N GLY A 470 -19.82 -23.30 19.35
CA GLY A 470 -18.86 -24.38 19.57
C GLY A 470 -17.64 -24.27 18.64
N GLU A 471 -16.68 -25.16 18.84
CA GLU A 471 -15.49 -25.25 17.99
C GLU A 471 -15.82 -25.94 16.67
N ILE A 472 -15.31 -25.40 15.57
CA ILE A 472 -15.60 -25.87 14.22
C ILE A 472 -14.33 -26.48 13.64
N GLU A 473 -14.39 -27.73 13.21
CA GLU A 473 -13.25 -28.40 12.59
C GLU A 473 -13.01 -27.86 11.16
N PRO A 474 -11.74 -27.76 10.71
CA PRO A 474 -11.41 -27.43 9.33
C PRO A 474 -12.11 -28.37 8.33
N PHE A 475 -12.53 -27.83 7.18
CA PHE A 475 -13.21 -28.57 6.09
C PHE A 475 -14.59 -29.17 6.45
N SER A 476 -15.11 -28.91 7.66
CA SER A 476 -16.46 -29.30 8.03
C SER A 476 -17.52 -28.33 7.44
N ARG A 477 -18.77 -28.81 7.34
CA ARG A 477 -19.94 -27.98 6.97
C ARG A 477 -20.83 -27.80 8.20
N PRO A 478 -20.53 -26.84 9.09
CA PRO A 478 -21.27 -26.64 10.33
C PRO A 478 -22.70 -26.19 10.06
N ARG A 479 -23.63 -26.57 10.95
CA ARG A 479 -24.99 -26.01 10.98
C ARG A 479 -25.05 -24.96 12.08
N PHE A 480 -25.34 -23.73 11.69
CA PHE A 480 -25.45 -22.62 12.63
C PHE A 480 -26.85 -22.58 13.24
N GLY A 481 -26.91 -22.74 14.57
CA GLY A 481 -28.13 -22.58 15.36
C GLY A 481 -28.22 -21.19 16.00
N LYS A 482 -28.81 -21.11 17.20
CA LYS A 482 -28.72 -19.90 18.02
C LYS A 482 -27.38 -19.87 18.77
N PRO A 483 -26.70 -18.71 18.86
CA PRO A 483 -25.48 -18.62 19.64
C PRO A 483 -25.79 -18.87 21.12
N VAL A 484 -24.85 -19.49 21.83
CA VAL A 484 -24.97 -19.69 23.29
C VAL A 484 -24.92 -18.32 23.97
N PRO A 485 -25.88 -17.93 24.83
CA PRO A 485 -25.83 -16.63 25.51
C PRO A 485 -24.62 -16.48 26.43
N ILE A 486 -24.02 -15.29 26.47
CA ILE A 486 -22.94 -14.87 27.38
C ILE A 486 -23.35 -15.08 28.83
N SER A 487 -24.61 -14.78 29.16
CA SER A 487 -25.18 -15.01 30.50
C SER A 487 -25.10 -16.46 31.00
N ARG A 488 -24.88 -17.46 30.12
CA ARG A 488 -24.59 -18.84 30.52
C ARG A 488 -23.21 -18.98 31.18
N TYR A 489 -22.23 -18.20 30.75
CA TYR A 489 -20.84 -18.23 31.23
C TYR A 489 -20.53 -17.12 32.23
N ARG A 490 -21.24 -15.99 32.12
CA ARG A 490 -21.02 -14.73 32.85
C ARG A 490 -22.38 -14.10 33.22
N PRO A 491 -23.15 -14.68 34.15
CA PRO A 491 -24.48 -14.19 34.52
C PRO A 491 -24.49 -12.80 35.18
N GLU A 492 -23.34 -12.33 35.63
CA GLU A 492 -23.14 -10.99 36.19
C GLU A 492 -23.09 -9.88 35.14
N LEU A 493 -22.88 -10.21 33.87
CA LEU A 493 -22.86 -9.24 32.78
C LEU A 493 -24.28 -8.81 32.38
N PRO A 494 -24.46 -7.57 31.92
CA PRO A 494 -25.79 -7.05 31.63
C PRO A 494 -26.38 -7.67 30.36
N ALA A 495 -27.70 -7.88 30.35
CA ALA A 495 -28.41 -8.55 29.26
C ALA A 495 -28.34 -7.81 27.92
N TRP A 496 -28.09 -6.50 27.92
CA TRP A 496 -27.91 -5.74 26.68
C TRP A 496 -26.68 -6.22 25.89
N LEU A 497 -25.63 -6.71 26.57
CA LEU A 497 -24.42 -7.20 25.93
C LEU A 497 -24.70 -8.45 25.07
N ASP A 498 -25.55 -9.34 25.59
CA ASP A 498 -26.07 -10.51 24.87
C ASP A 498 -26.85 -10.09 23.60
N ALA A 499 -27.66 -9.04 23.69
CA ALA A 499 -28.45 -8.55 22.56
C ALA A 499 -27.57 -7.91 21.47
N VAL A 500 -26.61 -7.06 21.87
CA VAL A 500 -25.71 -6.34 20.96
C VAL A 500 -24.79 -7.32 20.23
N ILE A 501 -24.10 -8.21 20.94
CA ILE A 501 -23.24 -9.22 20.32
C ILE A 501 -24.07 -10.24 19.52
N GLY A 502 -25.26 -10.59 20.01
CA GLY A 502 -26.19 -11.49 19.31
C GLY A 502 -26.63 -10.97 17.94
N LYS A 503 -26.84 -9.65 17.78
CA LYS A 503 -27.16 -9.03 16.48
C LYS A 503 -25.98 -9.13 15.51
N ALA A 504 -24.74 -8.90 15.96
CA ALA A 504 -23.55 -9.09 15.12
C ALA A 504 -23.35 -10.57 14.69
N LEU A 505 -23.75 -11.52 15.54
CA LEU A 505 -23.64 -12.97 15.31
C LEU A 505 -24.84 -13.58 14.56
N ASN A 506 -25.72 -12.77 13.96
CA ASN A 506 -26.88 -13.32 13.24
C ASN A 506 -26.41 -14.17 12.05
N VAL A 507 -27.05 -15.32 11.84
CA VAL A 507 -26.73 -16.23 10.73
C VAL A 507 -27.04 -15.57 9.38
N ASP A 508 -28.11 -14.79 9.30
CA ASP A 508 -28.45 -14.00 8.12
C ASP A 508 -27.66 -12.67 8.14
N PRO A 509 -26.76 -12.42 7.17
CA PRO A 509 -26.00 -11.18 7.07
C PRO A 509 -26.89 -9.93 7.04
N ALA A 510 -28.08 -10.00 6.42
CA ALA A 510 -29.00 -8.87 6.32
C ALA A 510 -29.63 -8.47 7.67
N GLN A 511 -29.54 -9.35 8.68
CA GLN A 511 -30.03 -9.10 10.04
C GLN A 511 -28.91 -8.69 11.01
N ARG A 512 -27.68 -8.54 10.51
CA ARG A 512 -26.55 -7.99 11.28
C ARG A 512 -26.60 -6.46 11.28
N TYR A 513 -25.63 -5.82 11.92
CA TYR A 513 -25.43 -4.37 11.82
C TYR A 513 -25.10 -3.97 10.38
N ALA A 514 -25.54 -2.78 9.98
CA ALA A 514 -25.28 -2.29 8.62
C ALA A 514 -23.79 -2.00 8.41
N ASP A 515 -23.11 -1.52 9.45
CA ASP A 515 -21.67 -1.32 9.48
C ASP A 515 -21.10 -1.57 10.89
N ALA A 516 -19.78 -1.66 10.99
CA ALA A 516 -19.12 -1.87 12.27
C ALA A 516 -19.21 -0.65 13.21
N ILE A 517 -19.47 0.57 12.70
CA ILE A 517 -19.61 1.78 13.52
C ILE A 517 -20.89 1.68 14.36
N GLU A 518 -22.00 1.23 13.76
CA GLU A 518 -23.26 0.94 14.48
C GLU A 518 -23.00 -0.04 15.63
N PHE A 519 -22.24 -1.11 15.38
CA PHE A 519 -21.88 -2.08 16.43
C PHE A 519 -21.07 -1.47 17.58
N ALA A 520 -20.08 -0.62 17.31
CA ALA A 520 -19.35 0.10 18.36
C ALA A 520 -20.26 1.06 19.14
N HIS A 521 -21.14 1.78 18.44
CA HIS A 521 -22.04 2.73 19.08
C HIS A 521 -22.96 2.03 20.09
N GLU A 522 -23.50 0.86 19.73
CA GLU A 522 -24.32 0.04 20.62
C GLU A 522 -23.51 -0.55 21.80
N LEU A 523 -22.26 -0.97 21.56
CA LEU A 523 -21.38 -1.46 22.63
C LEU A 523 -21.02 -0.36 23.65
N GLU A 524 -20.82 0.87 23.19
CA GLU A 524 -20.53 2.03 24.04
C GLU A 524 -21.77 2.54 24.79
N ASN A 525 -22.92 2.58 24.12
CA ASN A 525 -24.15 3.16 24.66
C ASN A 525 -25.13 2.14 25.25
N GLY A 526 -24.81 0.85 25.23
CA GLY A 526 -25.68 -0.21 25.74
C GLY A 526 -26.05 -0.03 27.22
N ALA A 527 -25.17 0.58 28.02
CA ALA A 527 -25.48 0.96 29.40
C ALA A 527 -26.53 2.09 29.51
N SER A 528 -26.55 3.01 28.54
CA SER A 528 -27.50 4.12 28.45
C SER A 528 -28.89 3.67 27.98
N TRP A 529 -28.94 2.56 27.23
CA TRP A 529 -30.17 1.96 26.70
C TRP A 529 -30.79 0.93 27.65
N ALA A 530 -30.01 0.46 28.61
CA ALA A 530 -30.48 -0.38 29.69
C ALA A 530 -31.40 0.44 30.62
N GLY A 531 -32.70 0.42 30.32
CA GLY A 531 -33.70 0.60 31.36
C GLY A 531 -33.38 -0.32 32.55
N PRO A 532 -33.73 0.05 33.80
CA PRO A 532 -33.37 -0.70 34.99
C PRO A 532 -33.67 -2.17 34.77
N ALA A 533 -32.66 -3.02 34.97
CA ALA A 533 -32.70 -4.44 34.66
C ALA A 533 -34.07 -5.01 35.05
N ILE A 534 -34.86 -5.45 34.06
CA ILE A 534 -36.04 -6.26 34.37
C ILE A 534 -35.47 -7.57 34.89
N ALA A 535 -35.24 -7.61 36.20
CA ALA A 535 -34.84 -8.81 36.90
C ALA A 535 -35.83 -9.88 36.47
N ARG A 536 -35.33 -10.90 35.75
CA ARG A 536 -36.09 -12.10 35.41
C ARG A 536 -36.84 -12.47 36.68
N ARG A 537 -38.19 -12.49 36.64
CA ARG A 537 -38.99 -12.73 37.84
C ARG A 537 -38.49 -14.05 38.45
N ARG A 538 -37.68 -13.97 39.51
CA ARG A 538 -37.23 -15.13 40.27
C ARG A 538 -38.48 -15.96 40.58
N SER A 539 -38.41 -17.27 40.38
CA SER A 539 -39.54 -18.15 40.62
C SER A 539 -40.00 -18.03 42.08
N LEU A 540 -41.24 -18.40 42.41
CA LEU A 540 -41.71 -18.42 43.81
C LEU A 540 -40.80 -19.27 44.71
N HIS A 541 -40.23 -20.34 44.13
CA HIS A 541 -39.23 -21.19 44.77
C HIS A 541 -37.96 -20.40 45.18
N ASP A 542 -37.44 -19.54 44.29
CA ASP A 542 -36.21 -18.77 44.57
C ASP A 542 -36.46 -17.52 45.43
N ARG A 543 -37.70 -17.01 45.48
CA ARG A 543 -38.09 -15.81 46.24
C ARG A 543 -38.51 -16.14 47.67
N ASN A 544 -39.26 -17.22 47.85
CA ASN A 544 -39.78 -17.65 49.13
C ASN A 544 -39.99 -19.16 49.11
N PRO A 545 -38.91 -19.95 49.30
CA PRO A 545 -38.97 -21.41 49.21
C PRO A 545 -39.99 -21.99 50.19
N LEU A 546 -40.14 -21.38 51.37
CA LEU A 546 -41.11 -21.80 52.39
C LEU A 546 -42.57 -21.65 51.90
N LEU A 547 -42.90 -20.51 51.29
CA LEU A 547 -44.25 -20.27 50.76
C LEU A 547 -44.56 -21.21 49.58
N PHE A 548 -43.58 -21.45 48.71
CA PHE A 548 -43.70 -22.39 47.60
C PHE A 548 -44.03 -23.81 48.10
N TRP A 549 -43.25 -24.33 49.06
CA TRP A 549 -43.50 -25.65 49.64
C TRP A 549 -44.83 -25.71 50.40
N ARG A 550 -45.23 -24.65 51.12
CA ARG A 550 -46.55 -24.58 51.78
C ARG A 550 -47.71 -24.67 50.78
N MET A 551 -47.63 -23.95 49.66
CA MET A 551 -48.67 -24.02 48.63
C MET A 551 -48.71 -25.38 47.94
N LEU A 552 -47.55 -25.99 47.67
CA LEU A 552 -47.48 -27.31 47.04
C LEU A 552 -48.06 -28.39 47.97
N CYS A 553 -47.73 -28.37 49.26
CA CYS A 553 -48.29 -29.29 50.24
C CYS A 553 -49.81 -29.08 50.42
N ALA A 554 -50.29 -27.85 50.44
CA ALA A 554 -51.73 -27.56 50.53
C ALA A 554 -52.49 -28.08 49.30
N LEU A 555 -51.95 -27.89 48.10
CA LEU A 555 -52.52 -28.42 46.87
C LEU A 555 -52.57 -29.95 46.89
N GLN A 556 -51.48 -30.61 47.29
CA GLN A 556 -51.45 -32.06 47.44
C GLN A 556 -52.47 -32.56 48.46
N PHE A 557 -52.61 -31.87 49.60
CA PHE A 557 -53.61 -32.21 50.60
C PHE A 557 -55.04 -32.11 50.04
N ILE A 558 -55.36 -31.05 49.30
CA ILE A 558 -56.67 -30.91 48.63
C ILE A 558 -56.91 -32.06 47.65
N ILE A 559 -55.91 -32.41 46.83
CA ILE A 559 -56.01 -33.54 45.90
C ILE A 559 -56.26 -34.85 46.64
N ILE A 560 -55.56 -35.10 47.75
CA ILE A 560 -55.76 -36.28 48.59
C ILE A 560 -57.18 -36.30 49.17
N VAL A 561 -57.68 -35.17 49.67
CA VAL A 561 -59.06 -35.07 50.20
C VAL A 561 -60.10 -35.33 49.11
N ILE A 562 -59.89 -34.79 47.91
CA ILE A 562 -60.77 -35.05 46.76
C ILE A 562 -60.76 -36.54 46.41
N LEU A 563 -59.58 -37.14 46.26
CA LEU A 563 -59.44 -38.56 45.95
C LEU A 563 -60.06 -39.45 47.05
N ALA A 564 -59.82 -39.14 48.32
CA ALA A 564 -60.43 -39.84 49.46
C ALA A 564 -61.96 -39.72 49.44
N SER A 565 -62.50 -38.53 49.13
CA SER A 565 -63.93 -38.32 49.01
C SER A 565 -64.57 -39.11 47.86
N MET A 566 -63.83 -39.31 46.76
CA MET A 566 -64.26 -40.13 45.64
C MET A 566 -64.21 -41.62 45.99
N LEU A 567 -63.21 -42.05 46.76
CA LEU A 567 -63.09 -43.42 47.28
C LEU A 567 -64.20 -43.79 48.28
N THR A 568 -64.70 -42.83 49.07
CA THR A 568 -65.83 -43.06 50.01
C THR A 568 -67.22 -42.99 49.37
N ARG A 569 -67.31 -42.66 48.06
CA ARG A 569 -68.57 -42.61 47.30
C ARG A 569 -68.84 -43.89 46.49
N HIS A 570 -67.98 -44.89 46.63
CA HIS A 570 -68.19 -46.29 46.23
C HIS A 570 -68.30 -47.14 47.49
#